data_AF-R9HIT7-F1
#
_entry.id   AF-R9HIT7-F1
#
_cell.length_a   1.000
_cell.length_b   1.000
_cell.length_c   1.000
_cell.angle_alpha   90.00
_cell.angle_beta   90.00
_cell.angle_gamma   90.00
#
_symmetry.space_group_name_H-M   'P 1'
#
loop_
_entity.id
_entity.type
_entity.pdbx_description
1 polymer ?
#
loop_
_entity_poly.entity_id
_entity_poly.type
_entity_poly.pdbx_seq_one_letter_code
_entity_poly.pdbx_strand_id
1 'polypeptide(L)'
;MRYLCLLLCVFALFSSCKESEKDKIARLVEEWEGKEILFPAHSFFTIQGKDTVDFSLADADYKVVTYIDSVGCTSCKLQLLRWKLFMQEVDSTLNRPVPFVFYFHPKDMKELRYITRRDAFVYPVCFDEKDDFNRLNHFPDEMTFQTFLLDKDNRVAAIGNPVHNPKVKELYLKVLTGGEVVKAETPITKVSLDVTSIDFGSFPQSEKQERKFTLTNTGQHVLVIYDVITSCGCTKVNYNKEGVRPGEKAELTVIYEAEKAEHFSKTVTIYCNADNSPLRLKVTGNAE
;
A
#
# COMPACT_ATOMS: atom_id res chain seq x y z
N MET A 1 16.47 21.44 66.90
CA MET A 1 15.40 22.11 66.11
C MET A 1 16.02 22.48 64.76
N ARG A 2 15.68 21.75 63.68
CA ARG A 2 14.64 22.11 62.68
C ARG A 2 15.13 23.32 61.85
N TYR A 3 15.44 23.29 60.56
CA TYR A 3 14.84 22.70 59.34
C TYR A 3 15.97 22.63 58.28
N LEU A 4 16.26 21.56 57.52
CA LEU A 4 15.48 20.87 56.48
C LEU A 4 14.79 21.81 55.47
N CYS A 5 15.55 22.33 54.49
CA CYS A 5 15.00 22.79 53.22
C CYS A 5 15.55 21.89 52.11
N LEU A 6 14.71 20.91 51.72
CA LEU A 6 14.89 20.03 50.58
C LEU A 6 15.05 20.83 49.29
N LEU A 7 16.20 20.68 48.64
CA LEU A 7 16.32 20.79 47.20
C LEU A 7 15.56 19.61 46.57
N LEU A 8 14.26 19.79 46.34
CA LEU A 8 13.47 18.93 45.48
C LEU A 8 13.92 19.18 44.05
N CYS A 9 14.96 18.46 43.63
CA CYS A 9 15.20 18.17 42.23
C CYS A 9 13.95 17.46 41.70
N VAL A 10 13.04 18.21 41.09
CA VAL A 10 12.01 17.67 40.20
C VAL A 10 12.75 17.17 38.97
N PHE A 11 13.34 15.99 39.08
CA PHE A 11 13.58 15.12 37.94
C PHE A 11 12.19 14.77 37.40
N ALA A 12 11.68 15.62 36.51
CA ALA A 12 10.63 15.23 35.60
C ALA A 12 11.21 14.07 34.79
N LEU A 13 10.91 12.85 35.24
CA LEU A 13 11.06 11.63 34.46
C LEU A 13 10.16 11.81 33.24
N PHE A 14 10.70 12.39 32.18
CA PHE A 14 10.17 12.22 30.84
C PHE A 14 10.40 10.75 30.49
N SER A 15 9.52 9.89 30.98
CA SER A 15 9.31 8.56 30.45
C SER A 15 8.85 8.75 29.01
N SER A 16 9.83 8.84 28.11
CA SER A 16 9.64 8.71 26.67
C SER A 16 9.05 7.32 26.45
N CYS A 17 7.72 7.23 26.53
CA CYS A 17 7.00 6.05 26.09
C CYS A 17 7.24 5.97 24.59
N LYS A 18 8.13 5.06 24.17
CA LYS A 18 8.26 4.68 22.77
C LYS A 18 6.93 4.08 22.37
N GLU A 19 6.16 4.90 21.69
CA GLU A 19 4.90 4.52 21.11
C GLU A 19 5.07 3.34 20.15
N SER A 20 4.15 2.38 20.20
CA SER A 20 4.18 1.25 19.26
C SER A 20 3.64 1.66 17.88
N GLU A 21 4.06 0.96 16.82
CA GLU A 21 3.52 1.16 15.46
C GLU A 21 2.00 0.97 15.42
N LYS A 22 1.47 0.03 16.23
CA LYS A 22 0.04 -0.22 16.32
C LYS A 22 -0.72 0.98 16.89
N ASP A 23 -0.19 1.61 17.94
CA ASP A 23 -0.82 2.79 18.54
C ASP A 23 -0.80 3.98 17.59
N LYS A 24 0.26 4.10 16.77
CA LYS A 24 0.38 5.15 15.75
C LYS A 24 -0.68 4.99 14.68
N ILE A 25 -0.86 3.76 14.19
CA ILE A 25 -1.88 3.44 13.19
C ILE A 25 -3.26 3.71 13.76
N ALA A 26 -3.55 3.26 14.99
CA ALA A 26 -4.85 3.47 15.62
C ALA A 26 -5.22 4.96 15.69
N ARG A 27 -4.28 5.81 16.13
CA ARG A 27 -4.52 7.27 16.17
C ARG A 27 -4.71 7.89 14.79
N LEU A 28 -3.95 7.45 13.79
CA LEU A 28 -4.13 7.93 12.42
C LEU A 28 -5.53 7.55 11.88
N VAL A 29 -6.02 6.36 12.17
CA VAL A 29 -7.39 5.97 11.79
C VAL A 29 -8.42 6.85 12.49
N GLU A 30 -8.30 7.02 13.81
CA GLU A 30 -9.21 7.85 14.60
C GLU A 30 -9.22 9.33 14.18
N GLU A 31 -8.06 9.89 13.80
CA GLU A 31 -7.95 11.28 13.36
C GLU A 31 -8.66 11.53 12.02
N TRP A 32 -8.60 10.55 11.11
CA TRP A 32 -9.12 10.71 9.76
C TRP A 32 -10.55 10.24 9.59
N GLU A 33 -11.07 9.37 10.46
CA GLU A 33 -12.44 8.89 10.40
C GLU A 33 -13.45 10.05 10.40
N GLY A 34 -14.32 10.08 9.38
CA GLY A 34 -15.36 11.10 9.22
C GLY A 34 -14.86 12.50 8.84
N LYS A 35 -13.54 12.72 8.70
CA LYS A 35 -12.96 13.98 8.23
C LYS A 35 -13.34 14.21 6.77
N GLU A 36 -13.70 15.44 6.43
CA GLU A 36 -14.01 15.83 5.05
C GLU A 36 -12.71 16.04 4.26
N ILE A 37 -12.64 15.45 3.06
CA ILE A 37 -11.58 15.72 2.09
C ILE A 37 -12.01 16.86 1.17
N LEU A 38 -11.19 17.91 1.14
CA LEU A 38 -11.38 19.09 0.30
C LEU A 38 -10.70 18.89 -1.05
N PHE A 39 -11.41 19.18 -2.14
CA PHE A 39 -10.86 19.11 -3.49
C PHE A 39 -10.45 20.50 -3.99
N PRO A 40 -9.35 20.63 -4.77
CA PRO A 40 -8.99 21.91 -5.38
C PRO A 40 -10.08 22.40 -6.32
N ALA A 41 -10.39 23.70 -6.26
CA ALA A 41 -11.42 24.33 -7.09
C ALA A 41 -11.22 24.13 -8.61
N HIS A 42 -9.96 23.95 -9.03
CA HIS A 42 -9.59 23.63 -10.40
C HIS A 42 -8.62 22.45 -10.42
N SER A 43 -9.12 21.28 -10.77
CA SER A 43 -8.30 20.08 -10.99
C SER A 43 -8.35 19.70 -12.46
N PHE A 44 -7.18 19.59 -13.11
CA PHE A 44 -7.09 19.16 -14.50
C PHE A 44 -6.77 17.67 -14.56
N PHE A 45 -7.74 16.87 -14.98
CA PHE A 45 -7.56 15.43 -15.16
C PHE A 45 -7.10 15.13 -16.57
N THR A 46 -6.17 14.20 -16.70
CA THR A 46 -5.62 13.76 -17.98
C THR A 46 -5.56 12.26 -18.11
N ILE A 47 -5.60 11.77 -19.35
CA ILE A 47 -5.30 10.38 -19.68
C ILE A 47 -3.90 10.35 -20.30
N GLN A 48 -2.96 9.66 -19.64
CA GLN A 48 -1.58 9.48 -20.11
C GLN A 48 -0.85 10.77 -20.51
N GLY A 49 -1.26 11.90 -19.91
CA GLY A 49 -0.73 13.23 -20.14
C GLY A 49 -0.97 13.78 -21.55
N LYS A 50 -2.05 13.37 -22.23
CA LYS A 50 -2.32 13.78 -23.62
C LYS A 50 -3.54 14.70 -23.80
N ASP A 51 -4.57 14.64 -22.97
CA ASP A 51 -5.76 15.49 -23.09
C ASP A 51 -6.34 15.81 -21.71
N THR A 52 -7.01 16.97 -21.55
CA THR A 52 -7.84 17.25 -20.37
C THR A 52 -9.19 16.57 -20.55
N VAL A 53 -9.59 15.73 -19.59
CA VAL A 53 -10.92 15.10 -19.60
C VAL A 53 -11.84 15.80 -18.60
N ASP A 54 -13.09 15.99 -19.00
CA ASP A 54 -14.12 16.42 -18.05
C ASP A 54 -14.43 15.24 -17.12
N PHE A 55 -13.98 15.35 -15.88
CA PHE A 55 -14.10 14.32 -14.87
C PHE A 55 -14.90 14.89 -13.70
N SER A 56 -16.16 14.44 -13.60
CA SER A 56 -17.05 14.84 -12.52
C SER A 56 -17.01 13.84 -11.37
N LEU A 57 -16.93 14.38 -10.16
CA LEU A 57 -17.05 13.63 -8.90
C LEU A 57 -18.48 13.65 -8.34
N ALA A 58 -19.41 14.29 -9.06
CA ALA A 58 -20.78 14.47 -8.60
C ALA A 58 -21.58 13.16 -8.73
N ASP A 59 -22.47 12.93 -7.75
CA ASP A 59 -23.49 11.87 -7.74
C ASP A 59 -23.02 10.42 -7.53
N ALA A 60 -21.96 10.20 -6.73
CA ALA A 60 -21.56 8.86 -6.28
C ALA A 60 -21.71 8.69 -4.76
N ASP A 61 -22.32 7.57 -4.33
CA ASP A 61 -22.48 7.20 -2.92
C ASP A 61 -21.15 7.01 -2.19
N TYR A 62 -20.17 6.48 -2.94
CA TYR A 62 -18.80 6.29 -2.48
C TYR A 62 -17.82 6.61 -3.60
N LYS A 63 -16.63 7.05 -3.24
CA LYS A 63 -15.51 7.28 -4.16
C LYS A 63 -14.19 6.89 -3.50
N VAL A 64 -13.27 6.32 -4.26
CA VAL A 64 -11.92 6.02 -3.80
C VAL A 64 -10.99 7.12 -4.27
N VAL A 65 -10.29 7.76 -3.34
CA VAL A 65 -9.37 8.86 -3.63
C VAL A 65 -7.98 8.50 -3.16
N THR A 66 -6.97 8.73 -4.00
CA THR A 66 -5.58 8.54 -3.63
C THR A 66 -4.76 9.76 -4.00
N TYR A 67 -3.99 10.23 -3.02
CA TYR A 67 -2.89 11.16 -3.23
C TYR A 67 -1.59 10.35 -3.30
N ILE A 68 -0.73 10.64 -4.26
CA ILE A 68 0.58 10.00 -4.39
C ILE A 68 1.61 11.06 -4.75
N ASP A 69 2.54 11.34 -3.86
CA ASP A 69 3.74 12.08 -4.22
C ASP A 69 4.71 11.17 -5.00
N SER A 70 5.41 11.69 -6.00
CA SER A 70 6.37 10.95 -6.80
C SER A 70 7.81 11.02 -6.22
N VAL A 71 7.96 11.34 -4.94
CA VAL A 71 9.27 11.36 -4.28
C VAL A 71 9.75 9.93 -4.05
N GLY A 72 10.97 9.63 -4.52
CA GLY A 72 11.57 8.30 -4.41
C GLY A 72 11.33 7.47 -5.68
N CYS A 73 10.99 6.19 -5.52
CA CYS A 73 10.72 5.30 -6.66
C CYS A 73 9.27 5.49 -7.13
N THR A 74 9.05 6.29 -8.17
CA THR A 74 7.71 6.62 -8.69
C THR A 74 6.92 5.37 -9.08
N SER A 75 7.55 4.41 -9.77
CA SER A 75 6.89 3.14 -10.14
C SER A 75 6.48 2.31 -8.92
N CYS A 76 7.27 2.38 -7.84
CA CYS A 76 6.97 1.70 -6.59
C CYS A 76 5.73 2.26 -5.90
N LYS A 77 5.59 3.60 -5.91
CA LYS A 77 4.48 4.31 -5.27
C LYS A 77 3.17 4.21 -6.04
N LEU A 78 3.24 4.28 -7.37
CA LEU A 78 2.03 4.32 -8.20
C LEU A 78 1.28 2.99 -8.29
N GLN A 79 1.99 1.85 -8.43
CA GLN A 79 1.39 0.51 -8.57
C GLN A 79 0.19 0.43 -9.54
N LEU A 80 0.26 1.11 -10.68
CA LEU A 80 -0.88 1.32 -11.59
C LEU A 80 -1.55 0.02 -12.02
N LEU A 81 -0.79 -1.06 -12.27
CA LEU A 81 -1.34 -2.37 -12.61
C LEU A 81 -2.25 -2.92 -11.51
N ARG A 82 -1.88 -2.76 -10.23
CA ARG A 82 -2.67 -3.25 -9.09
C ARG A 82 -3.94 -2.44 -8.89
N TRP A 83 -3.89 -1.15 -9.18
CA TRP A 83 -5.08 -0.31 -9.24
C TRP A 83 -6.06 -0.81 -10.30
N LYS A 84 -5.59 -1.13 -11.51
CA LYS A 84 -6.45 -1.70 -12.56
C LYS A 84 -7.15 -2.98 -12.09
N LEU A 85 -6.42 -3.88 -11.43
CA LEU A 85 -6.98 -5.12 -10.87
C LEU A 85 -8.01 -4.86 -9.78
N PHE A 86 -7.74 -3.94 -8.86
CA PHE A 86 -8.68 -3.60 -7.79
C PHE A 86 -9.93 -2.92 -8.33
N MET A 87 -9.79 -2.01 -9.29
CA MET A 87 -10.93 -1.36 -9.95
C MET A 87 -11.81 -2.39 -10.66
N GLN A 88 -11.22 -3.35 -11.37
CA GLN A 88 -11.97 -4.46 -11.99
C GLN A 88 -12.68 -5.35 -10.95
N GLU A 89 -12.06 -5.60 -9.80
CA GLU A 89 -12.70 -6.34 -8.69
C GLU A 89 -13.90 -5.57 -8.14
N VAL A 90 -13.77 -4.25 -7.96
CA VAL A 90 -14.88 -3.39 -7.52
C VAL A 90 -16.00 -3.35 -8.56
N ASP A 91 -15.68 -3.14 -9.83
CA ASP A 91 -16.65 -3.10 -10.94
C ASP A 91 -17.39 -4.44 -11.12
N SER A 92 -16.73 -5.56 -10.87
CA SER A 92 -17.36 -6.90 -10.96
C SER A 92 -18.15 -7.30 -9.72
N THR A 93 -17.85 -6.68 -8.57
CA THR A 93 -18.55 -6.94 -7.31
C THR A 93 -19.82 -6.07 -7.18
N LEU A 94 -19.79 -4.86 -7.71
CA LEU A 94 -20.84 -3.86 -7.55
C LEU A 94 -21.62 -3.64 -8.83
N ASN A 95 -22.95 -3.59 -8.74
CA ASN A 95 -23.82 -3.21 -9.85
C ASN A 95 -23.92 -1.69 -10.07
N ARG A 96 -22.98 -0.90 -9.50
CA ARG A 96 -22.93 0.56 -9.59
C ARG A 96 -21.50 1.05 -9.74
N PRO A 97 -21.25 2.14 -10.48
CA PRO A 97 -19.91 2.68 -10.63
C PRO A 97 -19.41 3.29 -9.31
N VAL A 98 -18.13 3.09 -9.00
CA VAL A 98 -17.42 3.77 -7.91
C VAL A 98 -16.29 4.59 -8.55
N PRO A 99 -16.32 5.93 -8.46
CA PRO A 99 -15.25 6.75 -8.99
C PRO A 99 -13.91 6.47 -8.28
N PHE A 100 -12.85 6.32 -9.07
CA PHE A 100 -11.47 6.28 -8.59
C PHE A 100 -10.76 7.55 -9.01
N VAL A 101 -10.24 8.29 -8.02
CA VAL A 101 -9.70 9.63 -8.18
C VAL A 101 -8.22 9.61 -7.80
N PHE A 102 -7.38 9.95 -8.77
CA PHE A 102 -5.93 9.91 -8.60
C PHE A 102 -5.35 11.31 -8.66
N TYR A 103 -4.71 11.75 -7.57
CA TYR A 103 -3.90 12.96 -7.53
C TYR A 103 -2.44 12.57 -7.40
N PHE A 104 -1.65 12.86 -8.43
CA PHE A 104 -0.23 12.58 -8.45
C PHE A 104 0.55 13.89 -8.36
N HIS A 105 1.26 14.09 -7.26
CA HIS A 105 2.19 15.21 -7.12
C HIS A 105 3.56 14.81 -7.68
N PRO A 106 3.97 15.33 -8.85
CA PRO A 106 5.16 14.86 -9.55
C PRO A 106 6.42 15.61 -9.13
N LYS A 107 7.45 14.86 -8.74
CA LYS A 107 8.85 15.30 -8.71
C LYS A 107 9.46 15.36 -10.11
N ASP A 108 9.11 14.40 -10.98
CA ASP A 108 9.52 14.37 -12.39
C ASP A 108 8.29 14.09 -13.29
N MET A 109 7.85 15.12 -13.99
CA MET A 109 6.72 15.05 -14.91
C MET A 109 6.96 14.13 -16.12
N LYS A 110 8.20 14.00 -16.59
CA LYS A 110 8.53 13.11 -17.71
C LYS A 110 8.43 11.66 -17.26
N GLU A 111 8.94 11.33 -16.08
CA GLU A 111 8.84 10.00 -15.48
C GLU A 111 7.38 9.59 -15.27
N LEU A 112 6.56 10.47 -14.69
CA LEU A 112 5.14 10.18 -14.45
C LEU A 112 4.36 9.96 -15.76
N ARG A 113 4.60 10.78 -16.79
CA ARG A 113 4.02 10.59 -18.13
C ARG A 113 4.50 9.30 -18.78
N TYR A 114 5.76 8.94 -18.60
CA TYR A 114 6.31 7.69 -19.12
C TYR A 114 5.62 6.49 -18.47
N ILE A 115 5.53 6.44 -17.13
CA ILE A 115 4.95 5.32 -16.39
C ILE A 115 3.46 5.13 -16.76
N THR A 116 2.67 6.21 -16.77
CA THR A 116 1.24 6.14 -17.13
C THR A 116 1.01 5.62 -18.55
N ARG A 117 1.88 5.97 -19.50
CA ARG A 117 1.84 5.45 -20.89
C ARG A 117 2.31 3.99 -20.97
N ARG A 118 3.45 3.68 -20.37
CA ARG A 118 4.06 2.34 -20.35
C ARG A 118 3.08 1.30 -19.79
N ASP A 119 2.39 1.64 -18.69
CA ASP A 119 1.46 0.74 -18.02
C ASP A 119 0.05 0.75 -18.65
N ALA A 120 -0.12 1.47 -19.76
CA ALA A 120 -1.40 1.68 -20.44
C ALA A 120 -2.52 2.03 -19.43
N PHE A 121 -2.23 2.98 -18.54
CA PHE A 121 -3.19 3.44 -17.54
C PHE A 121 -4.10 4.49 -18.19
N VAL A 122 -5.28 4.03 -18.62
CA VAL A 122 -6.24 4.82 -19.42
C VAL A 122 -7.31 5.50 -18.57
N TYR A 123 -7.13 5.52 -17.25
CA TYR A 123 -8.05 6.18 -16.32
C TYR A 123 -7.63 7.64 -16.10
N PRO A 124 -8.59 8.56 -15.89
CA PRO A 124 -8.29 9.96 -15.58
C PRO A 124 -7.41 10.09 -14.32
N VAL A 125 -6.34 10.87 -14.41
CA VAL A 125 -5.47 11.22 -13.27
C VAL A 125 -5.20 12.72 -13.27
N CYS A 126 -5.12 13.33 -12.09
CA CYS A 126 -4.69 14.71 -11.94
C CYS A 126 -3.18 14.74 -11.70
N PHE A 127 -2.45 15.50 -12.52
CA PHE A 127 -1.04 15.82 -12.27
C PHE A 127 -0.99 17.13 -11.48
N ASP A 128 -0.89 17.01 -10.16
CA ASP A 128 -0.96 18.13 -9.23
C ASP A 128 0.43 18.75 -9.01
N GLU A 129 0.87 19.54 -9.98
CA GLU A 129 2.21 20.16 -9.97
C GLU A 129 2.43 21.11 -8.77
N LYS A 130 1.37 21.71 -8.23
CA LYS A 130 1.43 22.68 -7.13
C LYS A 130 1.24 22.08 -5.75
N ASP A 131 0.98 20.78 -5.69
CA ASP A 131 0.61 20.05 -4.48
C ASP A 131 -0.66 20.62 -3.83
N ASP A 132 -1.56 21.19 -4.63
CA ASP A 132 -2.74 21.90 -4.12
C ASP A 132 -3.65 20.97 -3.32
N PHE A 133 -3.78 19.71 -3.72
CA PHE A 133 -4.63 18.73 -3.03
C PHE A 133 -4.10 18.39 -1.63
N ASN A 134 -2.79 18.15 -1.50
CA ASN A 134 -2.18 17.89 -0.21
C ASN A 134 -2.11 19.15 0.65
N ARG A 135 -1.81 20.32 0.08
CA ARG A 135 -1.78 21.60 0.80
C ARG A 135 -3.13 21.96 1.44
N LEU A 136 -4.24 21.54 0.85
CA LEU A 136 -5.59 21.75 1.39
C LEU A 136 -5.92 20.81 2.56
N ASN A 137 -5.43 19.57 2.52
CA ASN A 137 -5.89 18.50 3.43
C ASN A 137 -4.86 18.11 4.49
N HIS A 138 -3.57 18.37 4.24
CA HIS A 138 -2.43 17.92 5.03
C HIS A 138 -2.42 16.40 5.22
N PHE A 139 -2.27 15.65 4.13
CA PHE A 139 -2.28 14.18 4.20
C PHE A 139 -1.09 13.64 5.01
N PRO A 140 -1.21 12.44 5.61
CA PRO A 140 -0.10 11.81 6.30
C PRO A 140 1.09 11.58 5.36
N ASP A 141 2.32 11.73 5.88
CA ASP A 141 3.55 11.47 5.10
C ASP A 141 3.71 9.98 4.72
N GLU A 142 3.07 9.09 5.47
CA GLU A 142 3.13 7.65 5.23
C GLU A 142 2.23 7.25 4.05
N MET A 143 2.84 6.76 2.97
CA MET A 143 2.14 6.38 1.74
C MET A 143 0.98 5.38 1.93
N THR A 144 1.03 4.57 2.98
CA THR A 144 -0.04 3.61 3.31
C THR A 144 -1.33 4.29 3.73
N PHE A 145 -1.30 5.56 4.14
CA PHE A 145 -2.41 6.36 4.66
C PHE A 145 -2.77 7.57 3.78
N GLN A 146 -2.33 7.56 2.51
CA GLN A 146 -2.66 8.61 1.52
C GLN A 146 -3.79 8.19 0.56
N THR A 147 -4.57 7.19 0.95
CA THR A 147 -5.68 6.65 0.18
C THR A 147 -6.91 6.53 1.07
N PHE A 148 -8.07 6.95 0.55
CA PHE A 148 -9.30 7.12 1.29
C PHE A 148 -10.49 6.57 0.51
N LEU A 149 -11.38 5.88 1.21
CA LEU A 149 -12.74 5.64 0.75
C LEU A 149 -13.59 6.75 1.34
N LEU A 150 -14.21 7.57 0.48
CA LEU A 150 -15.06 8.67 0.90
C LEU A 150 -16.52 8.32 0.63
N ASP A 151 -17.41 8.83 1.49
CA ASP A 151 -18.84 8.83 1.25
C ASP A 151 -19.27 9.94 0.26
N LYS A 152 -20.58 10.06 0.07
CA LYS A 152 -21.20 11.07 -0.82
C LYS A 152 -20.85 12.51 -0.43
N ASP A 153 -20.62 12.77 0.85
CA ASP A 153 -20.33 14.07 1.43
C ASP A 153 -18.80 14.32 1.55
N ASN A 154 -17.99 13.51 0.85
CA ASN A 154 -16.52 13.53 0.86
C ASN A 154 -15.90 13.24 2.24
N ARG A 155 -16.63 12.62 3.15
CA ARG A 155 -16.10 12.24 4.46
C ARG A 155 -15.46 10.87 4.40
N VAL A 156 -14.33 10.70 5.09
CA VAL A 156 -13.59 9.45 5.12
C VAL A 156 -14.41 8.36 5.82
N ALA A 157 -14.81 7.35 5.05
CA ALA A 157 -15.43 6.12 5.55
C ALA A 157 -14.38 5.05 5.88
N ALA A 158 -13.24 5.06 5.18
CA ALA A 158 -12.08 4.24 5.52
C ALA A 158 -10.78 4.88 5.00
N ILE A 159 -9.68 4.63 5.71
CA ILE A 159 -8.33 5.08 5.35
C ILE A 159 -7.41 3.87 5.16
N GLY A 160 -6.55 3.95 4.15
CA GLY A 160 -5.53 2.96 3.86
C GLY A 160 -5.42 2.66 2.38
N ASN A 161 -4.28 2.17 1.94
CA ASN A 161 -4.09 1.82 0.53
C ASN A 161 -4.48 0.34 0.22
N PRO A 162 -5.59 0.08 -0.51
CA PRO A 162 -6.09 -1.27 -0.78
C PRO A 162 -5.19 -2.06 -1.75
N VAL A 163 -4.37 -1.39 -2.56
CA VAL A 163 -3.41 -2.07 -3.45
C VAL A 163 -2.13 -2.48 -2.74
N HIS A 164 -1.93 -2.07 -1.49
CA HIS A 164 -0.77 -2.45 -0.67
C HIS A 164 -1.12 -3.31 0.56
N ASN A 165 -2.41 -3.45 0.88
CA ASN A 165 -2.87 -4.20 2.04
C ASN A 165 -4.21 -4.93 1.76
N PRO A 166 -4.22 -6.27 1.68
CA PRO A 166 -5.43 -7.05 1.45
C PRO A 166 -6.52 -6.85 2.50
N LYS A 167 -6.16 -6.55 3.76
CA LYS A 167 -7.15 -6.27 4.82
C LYS A 167 -7.86 -4.93 4.60
N VAL A 168 -7.14 -3.93 4.08
CA VAL A 168 -7.76 -2.65 3.68
C VAL A 168 -8.63 -2.85 2.45
N LYS A 169 -8.18 -3.65 1.48
CA LYS A 169 -9.00 -4.04 0.32
C LYS A 169 -10.33 -4.66 0.76
N GLU A 170 -10.27 -5.62 1.69
CA GLU A 170 -11.45 -6.26 2.27
C GLU A 170 -12.35 -5.25 3.00
N LEU A 171 -11.78 -4.35 3.79
CA LEU A 171 -12.52 -3.26 4.43
C LEU A 171 -13.28 -2.41 3.41
N TYR A 172 -12.64 -2.02 2.30
CA TYR A 172 -13.28 -1.23 1.26
C TYR A 172 -14.44 -1.99 0.61
N LEU A 173 -14.22 -3.25 0.22
CA LEU A 173 -15.27 -4.09 -0.36
C LEU A 173 -16.44 -4.28 0.62
N LYS A 174 -16.16 -4.46 1.91
CA LYS A 174 -17.18 -4.57 2.96
C LYS A 174 -18.04 -3.31 3.05
N VAL A 175 -17.43 -2.13 3.06
CA VAL A 175 -18.18 -0.86 3.11
C VAL A 175 -19.00 -0.67 1.83
N LEU A 176 -18.39 -0.89 0.66
CA LEU A 176 -19.03 -0.68 -0.64
C LEU A 176 -20.24 -1.60 -0.91
N THR A 177 -20.22 -2.81 -0.34
CA THR A 177 -21.30 -3.81 -0.43
C THR A 177 -22.30 -3.74 0.73
N GLY A 178 -22.16 -2.80 1.67
CA GLY A 178 -23.07 -2.69 2.82
C GLY A 178 -22.90 -3.80 3.86
N GLY A 179 -21.72 -4.44 3.92
CA GLY A 179 -21.41 -5.46 4.90
C GLY A 179 -21.63 -6.90 4.44
N GLU A 180 -22.05 -7.12 3.19
CA GLU A 180 -22.40 -8.44 2.65
C GLU A 180 -21.20 -9.33 2.27
N VAL A 181 -19.96 -8.88 2.47
CA VAL A 181 -18.77 -9.73 2.28
C VAL A 181 -18.70 -10.77 3.41
N VAL A 182 -19.43 -11.87 3.26
CA VAL A 182 -19.35 -13.04 4.13
C VAL A 182 -18.28 -13.96 3.58
N LYS A 183 -17.01 -13.71 3.95
CA LYS A 183 -15.95 -14.71 3.77
C LYS A 183 -15.84 -15.52 5.05
N ALA A 184 -15.81 -16.84 4.94
CA ALA A 184 -15.57 -17.71 6.08
C ALA A 184 -14.21 -17.34 6.72
N GLU A 185 -14.21 -17.09 8.03
CA GLU A 185 -12.99 -16.81 8.78
C GLU A 185 -12.01 -17.97 8.57
N THR A 186 -10.83 -17.67 8.00
CA THR A 186 -9.78 -18.68 7.82
C THR A 186 -9.10 -18.88 9.17
N PRO A 187 -9.09 -20.10 9.74
CA PRO A 187 -8.44 -20.35 11.02
C PRO A 187 -6.98 -19.91 11.00
N ILE A 188 -6.56 -19.15 12.01
CA ILE A 188 -5.18 -18.68 12.12
C ILE A 188 -4.22 -19.86 12.36
N THR A 189 -3.05 -19.83 11.72
CA THR A 189 -1.97 -20.80 11.91
C THR A 189 -0.63 -20.12 12.20
N LYS A 190 0.43 -20.91 12.34
CA LYS A 190 1.81 -20.42 12.54
C LYS A 190 2.63 -20.66 11.28
N VAL A 191 3.49 -19.71 10.95
CA VAL A 191 4.36 -19.77 9.78
C VAL A 191 5.76 -19.31 10.15
N SER A 192 6.76 -19.98 9.57
CA SER A 192 8.16 -19.54 9.61
C SER A 192 8.68 -19.33 8.20
N LEU A 193 9.41 -18.24 8.03
CA LEU A 193 10.17 -17.90 6.83
C LEU A 193 11.63 -18.34 7.03
N ASP A 194 12.20 -19.05 6.05
CA ASP A 194 13.57 -19.57 6.13
C ASP A 194 14.65 -18.47 6.06
N VAL A 195 14.40 -17.40 5.30
CA VAL A 195 15.30 -16.25 5.17
C VAL A 195 14.55 -14.92 5.27
N THR A 196 15.11 -13.94 5.99
CA THR A 196 14.54 -12.59 6.05
C THR A 196 15.14 -11.64 5.00
N SER A 197 16.21 -12.05 4.32
CA SER A 197 16.84 -11.29 3.24
C SER A 197 17.45 -12.16 2.16
N ILE A 198 17.38 -11.70 0.91
CA ILE A 198 18.07 -12.25 -0.25
C ILE A 198 18.91 -11.14 -0.89
N ASP A 199 20.17 -11.44 -1.19
CA ASP A 199 21.04 -10.59 -1.99
C ASP A 199 21.32 -11.26 -3.35
N PHE A 200 21.03 -10.52 -4.42
CA PHE A 200 21.32 -10.94 -5.79
C PHE A 200 22.77 -10.67 -6.19
N GLY A 201 23.53 -9.87 -5.42
CA GLY A 201 24.87 -9.43 -5.80
C GLY A 201 24.84 -8.47 -6.99
N SER A 202 25.97 -8.36 -7.69
CA SER A 202 26.10 -7.61 -8.94
C SER A 202 25.74 -8.48 -10.16
N PHE A 203 24.97 -7.93 -11.09
CA PHE A 203 24.63 -8.58 -12.37
C PHE A 203 24.36 -7.54 -13.47
N PRO A 204 24.53 -7.89 -14.76
CA PRO A 204 24.20 -7.00 -15.86
C PRO A 204 22.71 -6.61 -15.86
N GLN A 205 22.40 -5.34 -16.10
CA GLN A 205 21.02 -4.82 -16.11
C GLN A 205 20.08 -5.61 -17.04
N SER A 206 20.60 -6.14 -18.15
CA SER A 206 19.82 -6.92 -19.11
C SER A 206 19.44 -8.32 -18.62
N GLU A 207 20.01 -8.80 -17.52
CA GLU A 207 19.76 -10.12 -16.99
C GLU A 207 18.63 -10.14 -15.96
N LYS A 208 17.78 -11.15 -16.07
CA LYS A 208 16.77 -11.48 -15.06
C LYS A 208 17.41 -12.37 -14.00
N GLN A 209 17.20 -12.02 -12.72
CA GLN A 209 17.68 -12.81 -11.59
C GLN A 209 16.53 -13.50 -10.84
N GLU A 210 16.77 -14.73 -10.37
CA GLU A 210 15.81 -15.49 -9.58
C GLU A 210 16.45 -16.10 -8.33
N ARG A 211 15.73 -16.08 -7.21
CA ARG A 211 16.10 -16.75 -5.96
C ARG A 211 14.86 -17.32 -5.28
N LYS A 212 15.02 -18.47 -4.64
CA LYS A 212 13.95 -19.17 -3.94
C LYS A 212 14.04 -18.96 -2.43
N PHE A 213 12.90 -18.93 -1.78
CA PHE A 213 12.75 -18.95 -0.33
C PHE A 213 11.53 -19.78 0.05
N THR A 214 11.43 -20.16 1.32
CA THR A 214 10.47 -21.14 1.80
C THR A 214 9.64 -20.61 2.96
N LEU A 215 8.32 -20.80 2.87
CA LEU A 215 7.41 -20.71 3.99
C LEU A 215 7.12 -22.11 4.52
N THR A 216 7.27 -22.32 5.82
CA THR A 216 6.89 -23.58 6.47
C THR A 216 5.69 -23.33 7.37
N ASN A 217 4.63 -24.14 7.21
CA ASN A 217 3.50 -24.11 8.14
C ASN A 217 3.87 -24.87 9.42
N THR A 218 4.11 -24.12 10.48
CA THR A 218 4.50 -24.66 11.80
C THR A 218 3.31 -24.77 12.76
N GLY A 219 2.09 -24.47 12.30
CA GLY A 219 0.87 -24.54 13.08
C GLY A 219 0.04 -25.79 12.81
N GLN A 220 -1.24 -25.72 13.18
CA GLN A 220 -2.19 -26.85 13.14
C GLN A 220 -3.29 -26.70 12.09
N HIS A 221 -3.43 -25.51 11.51
CA HIS A 221 -4.39 -25.23 10.45
C HIS A 221 -3.65 -25.03 9.12
N VAL A 222 -4.37 -25.19 8.00
CA VAL A 222 -3.81 -24.94 6.67
C VAL A 222 -3.37 -23.47 6.57
N LEU A 223 -2.13 -23.24 6.14
CA LEU A 223 -1.62 -21.91 5.83
C LEU A 223 -2.09 -21.50 4.44
N VAL A 224 -2.77 -20.37 4.37
CA VAL A 224 -3.29 -19.76 3.15
C VAL A 224 -2.55 -18.46 2.93
N ILE A 225 -1.85 -18.35 1.80
CA ILE A 225 -1.23 -17.10 1.35
C ILE A 225 -2.33 -16.30 0.65
N TYR A 226 -2.71 -15.17 1.24
CA TYR A 226 -3.73 -14.28 0.69
C TYR A 226 -3.20 -13.47 -0.47
N ASP A 227 -1.98 -12.94 -0.32
CA ASP A 227 -1.34 -12.12 -1.33
C ASP A 227 0.17 -12.00 -1.08
N VAL A 228 0.92 -11.72 -2.15
CA VAL A 228 2.35 -11.38 -2.07
C VAL A 228 2.56 -10.05 -2.80
N ILE A 229 2.96 -9.05 -2.03
CA ILE A 229 3.06 -7.66 -2.45
C ILE A 229 4.52 -7.27 -2.57
N THR A 230 4.95 -6.85 -3.76
CA THR A 230 6.28 -6.32 -4.00
C THR A 230 6.27 -4.80 -4.05
N SER A 231 7.40 -4.18 -3.67
CA SER A 231 7.49 -2.71 -3.67
C SER A 231 7.48 -2.08 -5.06
N CYS A 232 7.77 -2.80 -6.15
CA CYS A 232 7.81 -2.30 -7.54
C CYS A 232 7.36 -3.40 -8.53
N GLY A 233 6.97 -3.01 -9.75
CA GLY A 233 6.77 -3.95 -10.86
C GLY A 233 8.05 -4.66 -11.33
N CYS A 234 9.23 -4.13 -10.97
CA CYS A 234 10.54 -4.72 -11.23
C CYS A 234 10.84 -5.99 -10.41
N THR A 235 10.02 -6.30 -9.41
CA THR A 235 10.11 -7.52 -8.60
C THR A 235 8.80 -8.28 -8.70
N LYS A 236 8.88 -9.56 -9.03
CA LYS A 236 7.73 -10.49 -9.10
C LYS A 236 7.98 -11.66 -8.16
N VAL A 237 6.92 -12.28 -7.66
CA VAL A 237 7.02 -13.50 -6.87
C VAL A 237 6.10 -14.56 -7.44
N ASN A 238 6.69 -15.71 -7.80
CA ASN A 238 5.95 -16.87 -8.26
C ASN A 238 5.82 -17.88 -7.11
N TYR A 239 4.63 -18.42 -6.92
CA TYR A 239 4.34 -19.40 -5.88
C TYR A 239 3.07 -20.20 -6.22
N ASN A 240 2.94 -21.39 -5.63
CA ASN A 240 1.70 -22.16 -5.69
C ASN A 240 0.67 -21.54 -4.74
N LYS A 241 -0.54 -21.26 -5.25
CA LYS A 241 -1.65 -20.66 -4.48
C LYS A 241 -2.43 -21.66 -3.63
N GLU A 242 -2.09 -22.95 -3.71
CA GLU A 242 -2.66 -23.98 -2.86
C GLU A 242 -2.33 -23.75 -1.38
N GLY A 243 -3.25 -24.16 -0.50
CA GLY A 243 -3.02 -24.09 0.94
C GLY A 243 -1.92 -25.07 1.39
N VAL A 244 -1.05 -24.61 2.29
CA VAL A 244 0.06 -25.40 2.83
C VAL A 244 -0.40 -26.13 4.08
N ARG A 245 -0.43 -27.46 4.06
CA ARG A 245 -0.85 -28.28 5.20
C ARG A 245 0.10 -28.13 6.40
N PRO A 246 -0.33 -28.47 7.63
CA PRO A 246 0.55 -28.52 8.79
C PRO A 246 1.83 -29.32 8.53
N GLY A 247 2.99 -28.75 8.84
CA GLY A 247 4.31 -29.36 8.62
C GLY A 247 4.85 -29.26 7.18
N GLU A 248 4.01 -28.90 6.20
CA GLU A 248 4.41 -28.76 4.81
C GLU A 248 5.07 -27.40 4.52
N LYS A 249 5.70 -27.33 3.34
CA LYS A 249 6.45 -26.16 2.86
C LYS A 249 5.86 -25.63 1.56
N ALA A 250 5.82 -24.31 1.43
CA ALA A 250 5.63 -23.62 0.15
C ALA A 250 6.95 -22.98 -0.28
N GLU A 251 7.38 -23.28 -1.50
CA GLU A 251 8.50 -22.61 -2.16
C GLU A 251 7.98 -21.39 -2.93
N LEU A 252 8.65 -20.25 -2.76
CA LEU A 252 8.38 -19.01 -3.47
C LEU A 252 9.63 -18.57 -4.20
N THR A 253 9.48 -18.13 -5.45
CA THR A 253 10.59 -17.63 -6.28
C THR A 253 10.47 -16.12 -6.44
N VAL A 254 11.40 -15.36 -5.87
CA VAL A 254 11.57 -13.93 -6.17
C VAL A 254 12.29 -13.80 -7.50
N ILE A 255 11.72 -12.99 -8.38
CA ILE A 255 12.25 -12.65 -9.70
C ILE A 255 12.49 -11.15 -9.74
N TYR A 256 13.69 -10.74 -10.16
CA TYR A 256 14.05 -9.35 -10.34
C TYR A 256 14.48 -9.08 -11.79
N GLU A 257 13.90 -8.04 -12.39
CA GLU A 257 14.23 -7.52 -13.72
C GLU A 257 14.52 -6.02 -13.58
N ALA A 258 15.75 -5.59 -13.86
CA ALA A 258 16.18 -4.21 -13.63
C ALA A 258 15.62 -3.25 -14.67
N GLU A 259 14.91 -2.20 -14.23
CA GLU A 259 14.45 -1.13 -15.14
C GLU A 259 15.61 -0.19 -15.53
N LYS A 260 16.59 -0.02 -14.65
CA LYS A 260 17.78 0.82 -14.82
C LYS A 260 18.95 0.23 -14.05
N ALA A 261 20.18 0.53 -14.48
CA ALA A 261 21.38 0.23 -13.71
C ALA A 261 21.40 1.05 -12.41
N GLU A 262 21.24 0.36 -11.28
CA GLU A 262 21.27 0.95 -9.94
C GLU A 262 21.47 -0.12 -8.87
N HIS A 263 21.96 0.32 -7.70
CA HIS A 263 21.77 -0.43 -6.48
C HIS A 263 20.29 -0.42 -6.08
N PHE A 264 19.76 -1.56 -5.67
CA PHE A 264 18.37 -1.67 -5.23
C PHE A 264 18.25 -2.33 -3.85
N SER A 265 17.24 -1.86 -3.11
CA SER A 265 16.74 -2.48 -1.89
C SER A 265 15.21 -2.46 -1.94
N LYS A 266 14.61 -3.62 -2.15
CA LYS A 266 13.17 -3.83 -2.31
C LYS A 266 12.64 -4.69 -1.17
N THR A 267 11.33 -4.67 -0.97
CA THR A 267 10.66 -5.49 0.04
C THR A 267 9.56 -6.32 -0.62
N VAL A 268 9.55 -7.61 -0.29
CA VAL A 268 8.45 -8.54 -0.56
C VAL A 268 7.66 -8.72 0.73
N THR A 269 6.36 -8.45 0.70
CA THR A 269 5.45 -8.53 1.85
C THR A 269 4.44 -9.64 1.59
N ILE A 270 4.43 -10.67 2.43
CA ILE A 270 3.56 -11.84 2.30
C ILE A 270 2.43 -11.74 3.31
N TYR A 271 1.19 -11.71 2.83
CA TYR A 271 -0.01 -11.74 3.66
C TYR A 271 -0.56 -13.15 3.72
N CYS A 272 -0.81 -13.66 4.92
CA CYS A 272 -1.35 -15.00 5.17
C CYS A 272 -2.18 -15.04 6.45
N ASN A 273 -2.85 -16.16 6.70
CA ASN A 273 -3.65 -16.42 7.92
C ASN A 273 -2.76 -16.75 9.13
N ALA A 274 -1.76 -15.93 9.44
CA ALA A 274 -0.87 -16.12 10.58
C ALA A 274 -0.81 -14.89 11.49
N ASP A 275 -0.58 -15.11 12.78
CA ASP A 275 -0.51 -14.03 13.79
C ASP A 275 0.61 -13.02 13.51
N ASN A 276 1.71 -13.48 12.92
CA ASN A 276 2.85 -12.64 12.52
C ASN A 276 2.73 -12.11 11.08
N SER A 277 1.57 -12.24 10.42
CA SER A 277 1.33 -11.67 9.10
C SER A 277 1.11 -10.16 9.18
N PRO A 278 1.72 -9.35 8.29
CA PRO A 278 2.49 -9.79 7.14
C PRO A 278 3.95 -10.14 7.44
N LEU A 279 4.46 -11.16 6.76
CA LEU A 279 5.89 -11.47 6.74
C LEU A 279 6.61 -10.55 5.75
N ARG A 280 7.86 -10.18 6.04
CA ARG A 280 8.66 -9.30 5.17
C ARG A 280 9.99 -9.95 4.83
N LEU A 281 10.31 -9.93 3.54
CA LEU A 281 11.58 -10.38 2.97
C LEU A 281 12.25 -9.19 2.28
N LYS A 282 13.47 -8.85 2.72
CA LYS A 282 14.29 -7.81 2.08
C LYS A 282 15.02 -8.40 0.87
N VAL A 283 15.05 -7.67 -0.24
CA VAL A 283 15.70 -8.11 -1.48
C VAL A 283 16.67 -7.02 -1.94
N THR A 284 17.96 -7.32 -2.05
CA THR A 284 19.01 -6.37 -2.43
C THR A 284 19.84 -6.84 -3.61
N GLY A 285 20.57 -5.93 -4.23
CA GLY A 285 21.55 -6.23 -5.27
C GLY A 285 22.04 -4.98 -5.99
N ASN A 286 22.86 -5.17 -7.02
CA ASN A 286 23.36 -4.11 -7.89
C ASN A 286 23.18 -4.51 -9.36
N ALA A 287 22.35 -3.77 -10.10
CA ALA A 287 22.23 -3.93 -11.54
C ALA A 287 23.21 -2.97 -12.22
N GLU A 288 24.10 -3.49 -13.08
CA GLU A 288 25.19 -2.74 -13.73
C GLU A 288 25.00 -2.61 -15.25
#